data_AF-A0A7C2WBQ7-F1
#
_entry.id   AF-A0A7C2WBQ7-F1
#
_cell.length_a   1.000
_cell.length_b   1.000
_cell.length_c   1.000
_cell.angle_alpha   90.00
_cell.angle_beta   90.00
_cell.angle_gamma   90.00
#
_symmetry.space_group_name_H-M   'P 1'
#
loop_
_entity.id
_entity.type
_entity.pdbx_description
1 polymer ?
#
loop_
_entity_poly.entity_id
_entity_poly.type
_entity_poly.pdbx_seq_one_letter_code
_entity_poly.pdbx_strand_id
1 'polypeptide(L)'
;MSELIPPVVYQLGIGAICGFIMGFAIKKAIKLLILLAGFFLLILVYLGYSGIITINFDKLFEAVKNLFNMGQQASGWIAPIISTLPLTGSFILGLILGFKAG
;
A
#
# COMPACT_ATOMS: atom_id res chain seq x y z
N MET A 1 -17.21 -35.40 -0.63
CA MET A 1 -17.33 -33.95 -0.95
C MET A 1 -17.56 -33.06 0.30
N SER A 2 -17.62 -33.61 1.51
CA SER A 2 -17.98 -32.88 2.76
C SER A 2 -16.78 -32.56 3.68
N GLU A 3 -15.58 -33.05 3.39
CA GLU A 3 -14.39 -32.84 4.24
C GLU A 3 -13.53 -31.63 3.82
N LEU A 4 -13.79 -31.05 2.64
CA LEU A 4 -13.01 -29.93 2.10
C LEU A 4 -13.59 -28.54 2.40
N ILE A 5 -14.85 -28.48 2.86
CA ILE A 5 -15.55 -27.23 3.20
C ILE A 5 -15.02 -26.59 4.50
N PRO A 6 -14.80 -27.33 5.62
CA PRO A 6 -14.30 -26.72 6.85
C PRO A 6 -12.90 -26.08 6.71
N PRO A 7 -11.91 -26.71 6.06
CA PRO A 7 -10.59 -26.11 5.84
C PRO A 7 -10.63 -24.81 5.02
N VAL A 8 -11.46 -24.76 3.98
CA VAL A 8 -11.56 -23.60 3.09
C VAL A 8 -12.20 -22.41 3.81
N VAL A 9 -13.29 -22.62 4.57
CA VAL A 9 -13.93 -21.55 5.35
C VAL A 9 -13.01 -21.01 6.45
N TYR A 10 -12.27 -21.88 7.12
CA TYR A 10 -11.29 -21.48 8.13
C TYR A 10 -10.16 -20.64 7.52
N GLN A 11 -9.63 -21.09 6.38
CA GLN A 11 -8.59 -20.38 5.64
C GLN A 11 -9.08 -19.02 5.10
N LEU A 12 -10.34 -18.94 4.63
CA LEU A 12 -10.95 -17.67 4.23
C LEU A 12 -11.15 -16.71 5.41
N GLY A 13 -11.64 -17.22 6.55
CA GLY A 13 -11.89 -16.39 7.73
C GLY A 13 -10.60 -15.73 8.24
N ILE A 14 -9.54 -16.51 8.35
CA ILE A 14 -8.23 -16.01 8.81
C ILE A 14 -7.64 -15.03 7.79
N GLY A 15 -7.72 -15.35 6.49
CA GLY A 15 -7.27 -14.46 5.43
C GLY A 15 -7.96 -13.10 5.50
N ALA A 16 -9.28 -13.08 5.63
CA ALA A 16 -10.06 -11.86 5.71
C ALA A 16 -9.76 -11.02 6.96
N ILE A 17 -9.63 -11.65 8.14
CA ILE A 17 -9.34 -10.94 9.40
C ILE A 17 -7.93 -10.34 9.36
N CYS A 18 -6.94 -11.13 8.94
CA CYS A 18 -5.57 -10.66 8.77
C CYS A 18 -5.49 -9.53 7.72
N GLY A 19 -6.19 -9.69 6.60
CA GLY A 19 -6.32 -8.66 5.56
C GLY A 19 -6.92 -7.38 6.13
N PHE A 20 -7.99 -7.47 6.91
CA PHE A 20 -8.67 -6.33 7.50
C PHE A 20 -7.78 -5.54 8.47
N ILE A 21 -7.11 -6.22 9.39
CA ILE A 21 -6.19 -5.59 10.35
C ILE A 21 -5.04 -4.91 9.59
N MET A 22 -4.48 -5.59 8.60
CA MET A 22 -3.37 -5.05 7.79
C MET A 22 -3.81 -3.84 6.96
N GLY A 23 -4.97 -3.91 6.30
CA GLY A 23 -5.53 -2.80 5.52
C GLY A 23 -5.79 -1.55 6.36
N PHE A 24 -6.31 -1.74 7.58
CA PHE A 24 -6.52 -0.66 8.54
C PHE A 24 -5.19 -0.01 8.97
N ALA A 25 -4.19 -0.83 9.30
CA ALA A 25 -2.86 -0.35 9.69
C ALA A 25 -2.17 0.43 8.54
N ILE A 26 -2.27 -0.08 7.31
CA ILE A 26 -1.70 0.56 6.11
C ILE A 26 -2.29 1.97 5.92
N LYS A 27 -3.61 2.14 6.03
CA LYS A 27 -4.22 3.47 5.84
C LYS A 27 -3.74 4.48 6.87
N LYS A 28 -3.60 4.05 8.13
CA LYS A 28 -3.09 4.91 9.21
C LYS A 28 -1.62 5.29 8.95
N ALA A 29 -0.80 4.36 8.46
CA ALA A 29 0.59 4.63 8.08
C ALA A 29 0.68 5.60 6.89
N ILE A 30 -0.16 5.43 5.86
CA ILE A 30 -0.19 6.33 4.69
C ILE A 30 -0.60 7.75 5.08
N LYS A 31 -1.60 7.91 5.96
CA LYS A 31 -1.98 9.25 6.48
C LYS A 31 -0.80 9.95 7.18
N LEU A 32 0.02 9.21 7.93
CA LEU A 32 1.22 9.78 8.56
C LEU A 32 2.29 10.12 7.52
N LEU A 33 2.52 9.22 6.56
CA LEU A 33 3.50 9.42 5.48
C LEU A 33 3.14 10.62 4.60
N ILE A 34 1.87 10.79 4.22
CA ILE A 34 1.41 11.92 3.39
C ILE A 34 1.62 13.25 4.12
N LEU A 35 1.36 13.26 5.44
CA LEU A 35 1.56 14.45 6.27
C LEU A 35 3.04 14.82 6.34
N LEU A 36 3.90 13.83 6.59
CA LEU A 36 5.34 14.04 6.68
C LEU A 36 5.95 14.45 5.33
N ALA A 37 5.54 13.80 4.25
CA ALA A 37 6.00 14.12 2.90
C ALA A 37 5.56 15.52 2.44
N GLY A 38 4.30 15.90 2.74
CA GLY A 38 3.80 17.24 2.44
C GLY A 38 4.53 18.32 3.24
N PHE A 39 4.78 18.07 4.53
CA PHE A 39 5.55 18.97 5.38
C PHE A 39 6.99 19.12 4.89
N PHE A 40 7.63 18.03 4.49
CA PHE A 40 8.98 18.05 3.91
C PHE A 40 9.03 18.87 2.61
N LEU A 41 8.06 18.69 1.70
CA LEU A 41 7.97 19.50 0.48
C LEU A 41 7.76 20.98 0.77
N LEU A 42 6.95 21.33 1.77
CA LEU A 42 6.73 22.71 2.18
C LEU A 42 8.04 23.37 2.62
N ILE A 43 8.83 22.68 3.46
CA ILE A 43 10.16 23.14 3.88
C ILE A 43 11.07 23.30 2.67
N LEU A 44 11.09 22.32 1.76
CA LEU A 44 11.95 22.35 0.59
C LEU A 44 11.65 23.58 -0.29
N VAL A 45 10.37 23.85 -0.58
CA VAL A 45 9.95 25.02 -1.36
C VAL A 45 10.32 26.32 -0.65
N TYR A 46 10.14 26.40 0.66
CA TYR A 46 10.54 27.57 1.46
C TYR A 46 12.05 27.84 1.37
N LEU A 47 12.86 26.80 1.51
CA LEU A 47 14.32 26.89 1.44
C LEU A 47 14.81 27.26 0.03
N GLY A 48 14.10 26.79 -1.01
CA GLY A 48 14.33 27.19 -2.40
C GLY A 48 13.97 28.65 -2.67
N TYR A 49 12.85 29.13 -2.13
CA TYR A 49 12.46 30.53 -2.26
C TYR A 49 13.43 31.47 -1.52
N SER A 50 13.94 31.04 -0.37
CA SER A 50 14.95 31.80 0.39
C SER A 50 16.34 31.80 -0.28
N GLY A 51 16.52 31.09 -1.40
CA GLY A 51 17.79 31.02 -2.13
C GLY A 51 18.89 30.21 -1.43
N ILE A 52 18.55 29.47 -0.36
CA ILE A 52 19.52 28.66 0.41
C ILE A 52 19.84 27.36 -0.36
N ILE A 53 18.90 26.85 -1.16
CA ILE A 53 19.09 25.66 -2.00
C ILE A 53 18.54 25.90 -3.42
N THR A 54 19.20 25.32 -4.42
CA THR A 54 18.68 25.28 -5.80
C THR A 54 17.89 23.99 -5.99
N ILE A 55 16.58 24.09 -6.20
CA ILE A 55 15.71 22.92 -6.43
C ILE A 55 15.77 22.55 -7.91
N ASN A 56 16.25 21.34 -8.22
CA ASN A 56 16.17 20.77 -9.56
C ASN A 56 14.87 19.96 -9.70
N PHE A 57 13.90 20.54 -10.39
CA PHE A 57 12.58 19.93 -10.57
C PHE A 57 12.60 18.67 -11.46
N ASP A 58 13.53 18.57 -12.42
CA ASP A 58 13.65 17.39 -13.29
C ASP A 58 14.05 16.14 -12.50
N LYS A 59 15.08 16.25 -11.64
CA LYS A 59 15.52 15.16 -10.77
C LYS A 59 14.47 14.79 -9.72
N LEU A 60 13.75 15.79 -9.21
CA LEU A 60 12.64 15.55 -8.29
C LEU A 60 11.53 14.74 -8.97
N PHE A 61 11.18 15.10 -10.21
CA PHE A 61 10.16 14.40 -10.99
C PHE A 61 10.61 12.98 -11.37
N GLU A 62 11.89 12.77 -11.69
CA GLU A 62 12.46 11.45 -11.93
C GLU A 62 12.38 10.56 -10.68
N ALA A 63 12.72 11.09 -9.50
CA ALA A 63 12.60 10.37 -8.24
C ALA A 63 11.15 9.94 -7.96
N VAL A 64 10.17 10.82 -8.21
CA VAL A 64 8.74 10.51 -8.08
C VAL A 64 8.31 9.43 -9.09
N LYS A 65 8.77 9.53 -10.35
CA LYS A 65 8.50 8.50 -11.36
C LYS A 65 9.06 7.14 -10.96
N ASN A 66 10.27 7.08 -10.42
CA ASN A 66 10.87 5.83 -9.97
C ASN A 66 10.10 5.19 -8.81
N LEU A 67 9.61 6.00 -7.86
CA LEU A 67 8.71 5.53 -6.79
C LEU A 67 7.40 4.95 -7.37
N PHE A 68 6.82 5.61 -8.38
CA PHE A 68 5.59 5.14 -9.02
C PHE A 68 5.81 3.86 -9.84
N ASN A 69 6.94 3.74 -10.53
CA ASN A 69 7.33 2.53 -11.25
C ASN A 69 7.55 1.33 -10.32
N MET A 70 8.13 1.55 -9.14
CA MET A 70 8.26 0.51 -8.11
C MET A 70 6.88 0.00 -7.64
N GLY A 71 5.91 0.91 -7.48
CA GLY A 71 4.52 0.55 -7.19
C GLY A 71 3.88 -0.28 -8.30
N GLN A 72 4.19 0.01 -9.57
CA GLN A 72 3.74 -0.79 -10.70
C GLN A 72 4.43 -2.16 -10.76
N GLN A 73 5.71 -2.28 -10.40
CA GLN A 73 6.44 -3.56 -10.38
C GLN A 73 5.88 -4.54 -9.34
N ALA A 74 5.24 -4.06 -8.28
CA ALA A 74 4.51 -4.90 -7.33
C ALA A 74 3.43 -5.76 -8.02
N SER A 75 2.90 -5.33 -9.17
CA SER A 75 1.96 -6.12 -9.98
C SER A 75 2.54 -7.45 -10.51
N GLY A 76 3.85 -7.54 -10.69
CA GLY A 76 4.52 -8.78 -11.13
C GLY A 76 4.69 -9.80 -10.00
N TRP A 77 4.76 -9.36 -8.74
CA TRP A 77 4.93 -10.24 -7.57
C TRP A 77 3.61 -10.76 -7.02
N ILE A 78 2.48 -10.09 -7.30
CA ILE A 78 1.14 -10.56 -6.95
C ILE A 78 0.63 -11.68 -7.88
N ALA A 79 1.18 -11.80 -9.09
CA ALA A 79 0.80 -12.81 -10.09
C ALA A 79 0.99 -14.29 -9.63
N PRO A 80 2.03 -14.65 -8.84
CA PRO A 80 2.10 -15.98 -8.23
C PRO A 80 1.19 -16.18 -7.01
N ILE A 81 0.80 -15.11 -6.31
CA ILE A 81 -0.01 -15.16 -5.06
C ILE A 81 -1.49 -15.44 -5.36
N ILE A 82 -1.98 -15.09 -6.54
CA ILE A 82 -3.35 -15.41 -6.99
C ILE A 82 -3.60 -16.91 -7.23
N SER A 83 -2.56 -17.75 -7.26
CA SER A 83 -2.69 -19.20 -7.45
C SER A 83 -3.27 -19.93 -6.21
N THR A 84 -3.24 -19.31 -5.02
CA THR A 84 -3.89 -19.79 -3.79
C THR A 84 -5.27 -19.12 -3.61
N LEU A 85 -6.17 -19.37 -4.56
CA LEU A 85 -7.42 -18.63 -4.75
C LEU A 85 -8.28 -18.38 -3.48
N PRO A 86 -8.56 -19.38 -2.61
CA PRO A 86 -9.45 -19.15 -1.48
C PRO A 86 -8.88 -18.18 -0.44
N LEU A 87 -7.62 -18.36 -0.03
CA LEU A 87 -6.97 -17.51 0.96
C LEU A 87 -6.74 -16.10 0.43
N THR A 88 -6.18 -15.99 -0.78
CA THR A 88 -5.83 -14.70 -1.39
C THR A 88 -7.08 -13.88 -1.71
N GLY A 89 -8.16 -14.51 -2.18
CA GLY A 89 -9.44 -13.82 -2.40
C GLY A 89 -9.99 -13.21 -1.11
N SER A 90 -10.04 -13.98 -0.03
CA SER A 90 -10.51 -13.48 1.27
C SER A 90 -9.61 -12.41 1.88
N PHE A 91 -8.28 -12.53 1.71
CA PHE A 91 -7.31 -11.57 2.19
C PHE A 91 -7.42 -10.23 1.47
N ILE A 92 -7.55 -10.23 0.14
CA ILE A 92 -7.73 -8.99 -0.64
C ILE A 92 -9.05 -8.31 -0.26
N LEU A 93 -10.14 -9.07 -0.14
CA LEU A 93 -11.43 -8.52 0.29
C LEU A 93 -11.35 -7.93 1.71
N GLY A 94 -10.73 -8.66 2.64
CA GLY A 94 -10.46 -8.18 3.99
C GLY A 94 -9.61 -6.91 3.99
N LEU A 95 -8.54 -6.87 3.19
CA LEU A 95 -7.64 -5.73 3.04
C LEU A 95 -8.35 -4.51 2.50
N ILE A 96 -9.16 -4.64 1.44
CA ILE A 96 -9.92 -3.51 0.88
C ILE A 96 -10.90 -2.96 1.92
N LEU A 97 -11.61 -3.83 2.64
CA LEU A 97 -12.54 -3.42 3.69
C LEU A 97 -11.83 -2.76 4.87
N GLY A 98 -10.70 -3.31 5.30
CA GLY A 98 -9.85 -2.74 6.36
C GLY A 98 -9.28 -1.38 5.95
N PHE A 99 -8.83 -1.26 4.71
CA PHE A 99 -8.38 0.00 4.14
C PHE A 99 -9.53 1.01 4.02
N LYS A 100 -10.77 0.58 3.73
CA LYS A 100 -11.91 1.50 3.75
C LYS A 100 -12.21 1.98 5.18
N ALA A 101 -12.09 1.09 6.17
CA ALA A 101 -12.39 1.36 7.57
C ALA A 101 -11.33 2.21 8.32
N GLY A 102 -10.05 2.16 7.91
CA GLY A 102 -8.96 2.99 8.47
C GLY A 102 -9.02 4.48 8.13
#